data_AF-A0A0F8YEJ4-F1
#
_entry.id   AF-A0A0F8YEJ4-F1
#
_cell.length_a   1.000
_cell.length_b   1.000
_cell.length_c   1.000
_cell.angle_alpha   90.00
_cell.angle_beta   90.00
_cell.angle_gamma   90.00
#
_symmetry.space_group_name_H-M   'P 1'
#
loop_
_entity.id
_entity.type
_entity.pdbx_description
1 polymer ?
#
loop_
_entity_poly.entity_id
_entity_poly.type
_entity_poly.pdbx_seq_one_letter_code
_entity_poly.pdbx_strand_id
1 'polypeptide(L)'
;PKLTHIKYYFRLFKNSISYSIKSYLKNNEIFNNKKKSLVFVCNFQWLFNVEIRYRFLKLLGVDLDKCILIIDECHNIVELSCEVNSNKLNLNLLNSCQVEMYANGFPEIYSVFVTYLKNHLEYQKNKLKFGDTEINAKEVIKNICSKLKLRSITELRNFLKNLKKEYRRRIESDGGSGPQTIDTLVKFWMDWVKKYNSDKYYFCYNLSKGINRNYISLEIVALDPRDVTLSLFLNSYMSLNLSGTVNAKVFTFLTGLNCRKGNFLSLNAKSPFKKKNILALITEGVDTRKTNRISSMYKKVIRRVKEVVENTPANVGIFCTSYKVMTGLRENGIEPMLEKTGKKVFVEKQNNSASENDKMLERFKRVSRVPSKGGVLMGVSGGR
;
A
#
# COMPACT_ATOMS: atom_id res chain seq x y z
N PRO A 1 5.74 -32.33 -21.13
CA PRO A 1 4.38 -31.81 -21.44
C PRO A 1 4.02 -30.48 -20.76
N LYS A 2 4.12 -30.34 -19.43
CA LYS A 2 3.70 -29.11 -18.70
C LYS A 2 4.62 -27.88 -18.87
N LEU A 3 5.93 -28.09 -19.07
CA LEU A 3 6.89 -26.99 -19.33
C LEU A 3 6.82 -26.44 -20.75
N THR A 4 6.35 -27.23 -21.71
CA THR A 4 6.25 -26.84 -23.13
C THR A 4 5.16 -25.79 -23.33
N HIS A 5 4.05 -25.88 -22.59
CA HIS A 5 2.98 -24.87 -22.61
C HIS A 5 3.43 -23.52 -22.04
N ILE A 6 4.22 -23.50 -20.96
CA ILE A 6 4.73 -22.25 -20.37
C ILE A 6 5.66 -21.51 -21.33
N LYS A 7 6.57 -22.23 -22.01
CA LYS A 7 7.43 -21.63 -23.05
C LYS A 7 6.62 -21.08 -24.24
N TYR A 8 5.53 -21.74 -24.61
CA TYR A 8 4.61 -21.26 -25.66
C TYR A 8 3.89 -19.98 -25.24
N TYR A 9 3.46 -19.88 -23.97
CA TYR A 9 2.87 -18.67 -23.39
C TYR A 9 3.84 -17.48 -23.40
N PHE A 10 5.11 -17.67 -23.02
CA PHE A 10 6.12 -16.61 -23.10
C PHE A 10 6.40 -16.15 -24.54
N ARG A 11 6.37 -17.07 -25.51
CA ARG A 11 6.54 -16.75 -26.94
C ARG A 11 5.34 -15.99 -27.50
N LEU A 12 4.12 -16.32 -27.06
CA LEU A 12 2.91 -15.54 -27.37
C LEU A 12 2.93 -14.16 -26.69
N PHE A 13 3.42 -14.04 -25.44
CA PHE A 13 3.54 -12.77 -24.72
C PHE A 13 4.44 -11.78 -25.46
N LYS A 14 5.50 -12.29 -26.11
CA LYS A 14 6.40 -11.46 -26.94
C LYS A 14 5.74 -10.91 -28.21
N ASN A 15 4.70 -11.59 -28.71
CA ASN A 15 3.98 -11.25 -29.95
C ASN A 15 2.58 -10.65 -29.71
N SER A 16 2.11 -10.59 -28.47
CA SER A 16 0.77 -10.10 -28.11
C SER A 16 0.88 -8.68 -27.57
N ILE A 17 0.51 -7.75 -28.44
CA ILE A 17 0.53 -6.31 -28.26
C ILE A 17 -0.16 -5.90 -26.94
N SER A 18 0.57 -5.13 -26.14
CA SER A 18 0.10 -4.43 -24.93
C SER A 18 -0.98 -3.40 -25.30
N TYR A 19 -2.19 -3.57 -24.75
CA TYR A 19 -3.19 -2.50 -24.72
C TYR A 19 -3.28 -1.96 -23.29
N SER A 20 -2.99 -0.67 -23.13
CA SER A 20 -3.31 0.04 -21.90
C SER A 20 -4.83 0.24 -21.80
N ILE A 21 -5.36 0.33 -20.58
CA ILE A 21 -6.79 0.58 -20.31
C ILE A 21 -7.29 1.83 -21.08
N LYS A 22 -6.44 2.85 -21.22
CA LYS A 22 -6.74 4.09 -21.97
C LYS A 22 -6.91 3.85 -23.48
N SER A 23 -6.18 2.87 -24.03
CA SER A 23 -6.30 2.45 -25.43
C SER A 23 -7.51 1.53 -25.65
N TYR A 24 -7.86 0.70 -24.67
CA TYR A 24 -9.07 -0.13 -24.71
C TYR A 24 -10.35 0.72 -24.72
N LEU A 25 -10.46 1.68 -23.79
CA LEU A 25 -11.61 2.58 -23.68
C LEU A 25 -11.85 3.42 -24.95
N LYS A 26 -10.77 3.78 -25.67
CA LYS A 26 -10.86 4.56 -26.92
C LYS A 26 -11.27 3.71 -28.14
N ASN A 27 -11.15 2.38 -28.06
CA ASN A 27 -11.34 1.46 -29.19
C ASN A 27 -12.55 0.52 -29.02
N ASN A 28 -13.44 0.77 -28.06
CA ASN A 28 -14.58 -0.09 -27.75
C ASN A 28 -15.57 -0.31 -28.91
N GLU A 29 -15.53 0.50 -29.97
CA GLU A 29 -16.34 0.27 -31.18
C GLU A 29 -15.72 -0.73 -32.18
N ILE A 30 -14.42 -1.04 -32.08
CA ILE A 30 -13.69 -1.77 -33.14
C ILE A 30 -13.59 -3.29 -32.89
N PHE A 31 -13.89 -3.77 -31.68
CA PHE A 31 -13.52 -5.14 -31.28
C PHE A 31 -14.60 -6.23 -31.43
N ASN A 32 -15.76 -5.92 -32.01
CA ASN A 32 -16.84 -6.90 -32.19
C ASN A 32 -16.53 -8.04 -33.18
N ASN A 33 -15.35 -8.13 -33.82
CA ASN A 33 -15.17 -9.08 -34.92
C ASN A 33 -13.82 -9.82 -35.07
N LYS A 34 -12.94 -9.89 -34.06
CA LYS A 34 -11.76 -10.79 -34.13
C LYS A 34 -11.44 -11.50 -32.81
N LYS A 35 -11.40 -12.84 -32.84
CA LYS A 35 -10.82 -13.73 -31.82
C LYS A 35 -9.32 -13.45 -31.62
N LYS A 36 -8.97 -12.33 -31.00
CA LYS A 36 -7.59 -12.05 -30.53
C LYS A 36 -7.53 -12.30 -29.03
N SER A 37 -6.49 -13.00 -28.58
CA SER A 37 -6.15 -13.09 -27.17
C SER A 37 -5.82 -11.68 -26.66
N LEU A 38 -6.63 -11.16 -25.73
CA LEU A 38 -6.45 -9.84 -25.15
C LEU A 38 -5.52 -9.93 -23.93
N VAL A 39 -4.54 -9.03 -23.84
CA VAL A 39 -3.63 -8.91 -22.70
C VAL A 39 -3.82 -7.53 -22.09
N PHE A 40 -4.17 -7.50 -20.80
CA PHE A 40 -4.34 -6.28 -20.03
C PHE A 40 -3.21 -6.13 -19.01
N VAL A 41 -2.57 -4.96 -19.01
CA VAL A 41 -1.53 -4.62 -18.03
C VAL A 41 -2.05 -3.49 -17.16
N CYS A 42 -2.09 -3.70 -15.84
CA CYS A 42 -2.60 -2.75 -14.87
C CYS A 42 -1.86 -2.86 -13.53
N ASN A 43 -1.94 -1.81 -12.72
CA ASN A 43 -1.42 -1.83 -11.34
C ASN A 43 -2.31 -2.72 -10.46
N PHE A 44 -1.75 -3.32 -9.41
CA PHE A 44 -2.45 -4.21 -8.48
C PHE A 44 -3.74 -3.61 -7.92
N GLN A 45 -3.82 -2.31 -7.67
CA GLN A 45 -5.04 -1.67 -7.12
C GLN A 45 -6.31 -1.98 -7.92
N TRP A 46 -6.20 -2.17 -9.24
CA TRP A 46 -7.33 -2.50 -10.11
C TRP A 46 -7.91 -3.89 -9.83
N LEU A 47 -7.10 -4.82 -9.33
CA LEU A 47 -7.52 -6.20 -9.04
C LEU A 47 -7.68 -6.47 -7.54
N PHE A 48 -6.86 -5.86 -6.68
CA PHE A 48 -6.87 -6.13 -5.24
C PHE A 48 -7.89 -5.29 -4.48
N ASN A 49 -8.29 -4.12 -5.01
CA ASN A 49 -9.45 -3.43 -4.46
C ASN A 49 -10.74 -4.05 -5.03
N VAL A 50 -11.55 -4.68 -4.18
CA VAL A 50 -12.75 -5.44 -4.58
C VAL A 50 -13.74 -4.59 -5.38
N GLU A 51 -13.95 -3.33 -4.99
CA GLU A 51 -14.90 -2.44 -5.64
C GLU A 51 -14.40 -1.98 -7.02
N ILE A 52 -13.12 -1.61 -7.10
CA ILE A 52 -12.48 -1.23 -8.37
C ILE A 52 -12.46 -2.43 -9.31
N ARG A 53 -12.08 -3.62 -8.82
CA ARG A 53 -12.06 -4.86 -9.58
C ARG A 53 -13.41 -5.17 -10.20
N TYR A 54 -14.49 -5.09 -9.43
CA TYR A 54 -15.83 -5.37 -9.95
C TYR A 54 -16.18 -4.44 -11.13
N ARG A 55 -15.94 -3.13 -10.98
CA ARG A 55 -16.18 -2.15 -12.07
C ARG A 55 -15.26 -2.41 -13.27
N PHE A 56 -14.00 -2.73 -13.01
CA PHE A 56 -13.00 -2.98 -14.04
C PHE A 56 -13.34 -4.23 -14.87
N LEU A 57 -13.65 -5.36 -14.24
CA LEU A 57 -14.05 -6.59 -14.94
C LEU A 57 -15.36 -6.40 -15.71
N LYS A 58 -16.34 -5.71 -15.13
CA LYS A 58 -17.59 -5.37 -15.81
C LYS A 58 -17.36 -4.53 -17.07
N LEU A 59 -16.47 -3.53 -16.99
CA LEU A 59 -16.08 -2.70 -18.14
C LEU A 59 -15.41 -3.51 -19.25
N LEU A 60 -14.60 -4.51 -18.87
CA LEU A 60 -13.95 -5.41 -19.81
C LEU A 60 -14.91 -6.48 -20.37
N GLY A 61 -16.08 -6.69 -19.77
CA GLY A 61 -16.99 -7.77 -20.14
C GLY A 61 -16.39 -9.17 -19.91
N VAL A 62 -15.49 -9.32 -18.93
CA VAL A 62 -14.81 -10.59 -18.64
C VAL A 62 -15.02 -11.02 -17.20
N ASP A 63 -15.16 -12.33 -17.03
CA ASP A 63 -15.22 -12.99 -15.74
C ASP A 63 -13.82 -13.50 -15.35
N LEU A 64 -13.48 -13.47 -14.05
CA LEU A 64 -12.18 -13.95 -13.58
C LEU A 64 -11.92 -15.41 -13.93
N ASP A 65 -12.97 -16.24 -13.96
CA ASP A 65 -12.86 -17.69 -14.18
C ASP A 65 -12.38 -18.05 -15.59
N LYS A 66 -12.39 -17.07 -16.51
CA LYS A 66 -11.84 -17.12 -17.86
C LYS A 66 -10.48 -16.40 -17.98
N CYS A 67 -9.98 -15.80 -16.90
CA CYS A 67 -8.75 -15.02 -16.89
C CYS A 67 -7.56 -15.83 -16.34
N ILE A 68 -6.42 -15.71 -17.03
CA ILE A 68 -5.10 -16.06 -16.49
C ILE A 68 -4.53 -14.82 -15.81
N LEU A 69 -4.37 -14.87 -14.49
CA LEU A 69 -3.77 -13.80 -13.72
C LEU A 69 -2.25 -13.96 -13.70
N ILE A 70 -1.52 -12.93 -14.11
CA ILE A 70 -0.07 -12.87 -13.98
C ILE A 70 0.26 -11.75 -13.01
N ILE A 71 0.83 -12.11 -11.87
CA ILE A 71 1.20 -11.19 -10.81
C ILE A 71 2.72 -11.17 -10.75
N ASP A 72 3.31 -10.15 -11.34
CA ASP A 72 4.74 -9.86 -11.22
C ASP A 72 5.04 -9.20 -9.87
N GLU A 73 6.25 -9.37 -9.35
CA GLU A 73 6.65 -8.97 -7.99
C GLU A 73 5.60 -9.24 -6.90
N CYS A 74 5.14 -10.50 -6.87
CA CYS A 74 4.02 -10.91 -6.03
C CYS A 74 4.26 -10.74 -4.52
N HIS A 75 5.50 -10.56 -4.05
CA HIS A 75 5.78 -10.31 -2.64
C HIS A 75 5.04 -9.08 -2.07
N ASN A 76 4.73 -8.10 -2.92
CA ASN A 76 4.04 -6.87 -2.52
C ASN A 76 2.54 -7.07 -2.25
N ILE A 77 1.92 -8.14 -2.75
CA ILE A 77 0.47 -8.27 -2.68
C ILE A 77 -0.04 -8.54 -1.26
N VAL A 78 0.80 -9.08 -0.39
CA VAL A 78 0.44 -9.37 1.01
C VAL A 78 0.16 -8.05 1.73
N GLU A 79 1.12 -7.14 1.73
CA GLU A 79 0.98 -5.83 2.35
C GLU A 79 -0.14 -5.02 1.69
N LEU A 80 -0.17 -4.98 0.35
CA LEU A 80 -1.22 -4.29 -0.39
C LEU A 80 -2.62 -4.81 -0.04
N SER A 81 -2.80 -6.12 0.07
CA SER A 81 -4.11 -6.72 0.40
C SER A 81 -4.61 -6.27 1.76
N CYS A 82 -3.71 -6.15 2.74
CA CYS A 82 -4.04 -5.59 4.04
C CYS A 82 -4.34 -4.09 3.93
N GLU A 83 -3.54 -3.32 3.19
CA GLU A 83 -3.73 -1.88 3.01
C GLU A 83 -5.09 -1.56 2.37
N VAL A 84 -5.45 -2.21 1.25
CA VAL A 84 -6.72 -1.95 0.55
C VAL A 84 -7.95 -2.38 1.33
N ASN A 85 -7.79 -3.30 2.29
CA ASN A 85 -8.87 -3.76 3.17
C ASN A 85 -8.87 -3.04 4.53
N SER A 86 -7.93 -2.12 4.74
CA SER A 86 -7.88 -1.23 5.90
C SER A 86 -8.62 0.07 5.59
N ASN A 87 -9.15 0.71 6.63
CA ASN A 87 -9.92 1.94 6.50
C ASN A 87 -9.56 2.90 7.64
N LYS A 88 -9.64 4.20 7.39
CA LYS A 88 -9.41 5.23 8.43
C LYS A 88 -10.43 6.34 8.37
N LEU A 89 -10.84 6.81 9.53
CA LEU A 89 -11.71 7.96 9.76
C LEU A 89 -10.92 9.03 10.50
N ASN A 90 -10.81 10.22 9.94
CA ASN A 90 -10.05 11.32 10.55
C ASN A 90 -10.93 12.55 10.79
N LEU A 91 -10.43 13.50 11.58
CA LEU A 91 -11.15 14.73 11.92
C LEU A 91 -11.50 15.59 10.69
N ASN A 92 -10.66 15.60 9.66
CA ASN A 92 -10.94 16.38 8.45
C ASN A 92 -12.18 15.85 7.72
N LEU A 93 -12.30 14.52 7.59
CA LEU A 93 -13.47 13.88 6.98
C LEU A 93 -14.76 14.22 7.74
N LEU A 94 -14.71 14.20 9.08
CA LEU A 94 -15.86 14.56 9.93
C LEU A 94 -16.23 16.04 9.80
N ASN A 95 -15.25 16.95 9.76
CA ASN A 95 -15.49 18.38 9.54
C ASN A 95 -16.16 18.64 8.18
N SER A 96 -15.66 18.00 7.12
CA SER A 96 -16.28 18.09 5.79
C SER A 96 -17.71 17.54 5.79
N CYS A 97 -17.97 16.42 6.49
CA CYS A 97 -19.33 15.89 6.63
C CYS A 97 -20.27 16.89 7.34
N GLN A 98 -19.81 17.57 8.40
CA GLN A 98 -20.65 18.56 9.12
C GLN A 98 -21.05 19.73 8.21
N VAL A 99 -20.08 20.29 7.48
CA VAL A 99 -20.31 21.40 6.53
C VAL A 99 -21.29 20.97 5.45
N GLU A 100 -21.08 19.80 4.86
CA GLU A 100 -21.92 19.25 3.80
C GLU A 100 -23.35 18.95 4.29
N MET A 101 -23.50 18.38 5.49
CA MET A 101 -24.81 18.10 6.09
C MET A 101 -25.60 19.39 6.39
N TYR A 102 -24.92 20.43 6.87
CA TYR A 102 -25.54 21.74 7.13
C TYR A 102 -25.99 22.41 5.83
N ALA A 103 -25.11 22.50 4.84
CA ALA A 103 -25.40 23.15 3.56
C ALA A 103 -26.58 22.51 2.81
N ASN A 104 -26.76 21.20 2.96
CA ASN A 104 -27.81 20.43 2.26
C ASN A 104 -29.02 20.10 3.16
N GLY A 105 -29.12 20.69 4.35
CA GLY A 105 -30.27 20.56 5.25
C GLY A 105 -30.58 19.12 5.69
N PHE A 106 -29.55 18.35 6.06
CA PHE A 106 -29.74 16.98 6.55
C PHE A 106 -30.48 16.95 7.91
N PRO A 107 -31.27 15.90 8.18
CA PRO A 107 -31.90 15.70 9.48
C PRO A 107 -30.90 15.78 10.65
N GLU A 108 -31.30 16.44 11.73
CA GLU A 108 -30.44 16.75 12.89
C GLU A 108 -29.75 15.52 13.48
N ILE A 109 -30.43 14.36 13.47
CA ILE A 109 -29.88 13.11 14.00
C ILE A 109 -28.54 12.71 13.34
N TYR A 110 -28.35 13.01 12.05
CA TYR A 110 -27.09 12.72 11.36
C TYR A 110 -25.98 13.69 11.78
N SER A 111 -26.33 14.97 11.97
CA SER A 111 -25.41 15.98 12.51
C SER A 111 -24.99 15.64 13.94
N VAL A 112 -25.90 15.13 14.78
CA VAL A 112 -25.58 14.64 16.13
C VAL A 112 -24.58 13.49 16.08
N PHE A 113 -24.77 12.53 15.16
CA PHE A 113 -23.84 11.43 14.96
C PHE A 113 -22.42 11.90 14.61
N VAL A 114 -22.28 12.76 13.59
CA VAL A 114 -20.97 13.26 13.16
C VAL A 114 -20.31 14.10 14.26
N THR A 115 -21.08 14.95 14.93
CA THR A 115 -20.59 15.80 16.03
C THR A 115 -20.11 14.98 17.21
N TYR A 116 -20.83 13.92 17.57
CA TYR A 116 -20.39 12.99 18.61
C TYR A 116 -19.04 12.35 18.27
N LEU A 117 -18.86 11.85 17.04
CA LEU A 117 -17.60 11.24 16.60
C LEU A 117 -16.44 12.24 16.61
N LYS A 118 -16.70 13.47 16.16
CA LYS A 118 -15.69 14.54 16.15
C LYS A 118 -15.22 14.87 17.56
N ASN A 119 -16.15 15.16 18.46
CA ASN A 119 -15.83 15.52 19.85
C ASN A 119 -15.10 14.37 20.55
N HIS A 120 -15.49 13.13 20.28
CA HIS A 120 -14.81 11.95 20.80
C HIS A 120 -13.37 11.85 20.29
N LEU A 121 -13.12 12.02 18.99
CA LEU A 121 -11.76 12.02 18.44
C LEU A 121 -10.91 13.18 18.94
N GLU A 122 -11.47 14.38 19.11
CA GLU A 122 -10.76 15.52 19.70
C GLU A 122 -10.38 15.25 21.16
N TYR A 123 -11.28 14.67 21.95
CA TYR A 123 -10.98 14.25 23.31
C TYR A 123 -9.83 13.23 23.36
N GLN A 124 -9.86 12.20 22.51
CA GLN A 124 -8.81 11.18 22.46
C GLN A 124 -7.47 11.76 21.99
N LYS A 125 -7.49 12.69 21.03
CA LYS A 125 -6.28 13.37 20.54
C LYS A 125 -5.48 14.06 21.64
N ASN A 126 -6.16 14.58 22.65
CA ASN A 126 -5.53 15.28 23.78
C ASN A 126 -5.08 14.33 24.89
N LYS A 127 -5.60 13.10 24.93
CA LYS A 127 -5.34 12.11 25.98
C LYS A 127 -4.26 11.09 25.60
N LEU A 128 -4.22 10.69 24.32
CA LEU A 128 -3.40 9.56 23.87
C LEU A 128 -1.95 9.93 23.61
N LYS A 129 -1.07 8.92 23.68
CA LYS A 129 0.33 9.03 23.28
C LYS A 129 0.47 8.80 21.77
N PHE A 130 1.58 9.24 21.19
CA PHE A 130 1.88 9.02 19.77
C PHE A 130 2.00 7.53 19.45
N GLY A 131 1.46 7.14 18.29
CA GLY A 131 1.37 5.77 17.82
C GLY A 131 -0.04 5.20 17.92
N ASP A 132 -0.13 3.87 17.82
CA ASP A 132 -1.39 3.16 17.84
C ASP A 132 -1.82 2.86 19.28
N THR A 133 -3.09 3.11 19.58
CA THR A 133 -3.75 2.68 20.81
C THR A 133 -4.92 1.78 20.45
N GLU A 134 -4.80 0.50 20.81
CA GLU A 134 -5.84 -0.51 20.59
C GLU A 134 -7.16 -0.14 21.28
N ILE A 135 -8.27 -0.52 20.65
CA ILE A 135 -9.62 -0.30 21.19
C ILE A 135 -10.55 -1.49 20.99
N ASN A 136 -11.52 -1.61 21.89
CA ASN A 136 -12.59 -2.59 21.76
C ASN A 136 -13.64 -2.13 20.74
N ALA A 137 -13.68 -2.79 19.59
CA ALA A 137 -14.60 -2.44 18.50
C ALA A 137 -16.10 -2.55 18.88
N LYS A 138 -16.46 -3.51 19.76
CA LYS A 138 -17.83 -3.69 20.25
C LYS A 138 -18.26 -2.53 21.14
N GLU A 139 -17.36 -2.07 21.99
CA GLU A 139 -17.61 -0.98 22.93
C GLU A 139 -17.85 0.33 22.20
N VAL A 140 -17.08 0.61 21.14
CA VAL A 140 -17.32 1.77 20.25
C VAL A 140 -18.72 1.73 19.63
N ILE A 141 -19.14 0.57 19.11
CA ILE A 141 -20.50 0.41 18.57
C ILE A 141 -21.55 0.64 19.67
N LYS A 142 -21.37 0.06 20.87
CA LYS A 142 -22.29 0.23 22.00
C LYS A 142 -22.44 1.71 22.39
N ASN A 143 -21.34 2.44 22.44
CA ASN A 143 -21.34 3.86 22.78
C ASN A 143 -22.07 4.72 21.73
N ILE A 144 -21.88 4.40 20.44
CA ILE A 144 -22.61 5.06 19.35
C ILE A 144 -24.11 4.75 19.43
N CYS A 145 -24.48 3.48 19.61
CA CYS A 145 -25.88 3.08 19.75
C CYS A 145 -26.54 3.79 20.92
N SER A 146 -25.88 3.84 22.09
CA SER A 146 -26.36 4.57 23.26
C SER A 146 -26.59 6.06 22.97
N LYS A 147 -25.60 6.72 22.33
CA LYS A 147 -25.71 8.15 21.99
C LYS A 147 -26.84 8.45 21.01
N LEU A 148 -27.07 7.56 20.04
CA LEU A 148 -28.12 7.68 19.04
C LEU A 148 -29.47 7.06 19.47
N LYS A 149 -29.57 6.56 20.70
CA LYS A 149 -30.76 5.85 21.24
C LYS A 149 -31.19 4.65 20.38
N LEU A 150 -30.22 3.97 19.75
CA LEU A 150 -30.41 2.76 18.97
C LEU A 150 -30.28 1.53 19.88
N ARG A 151 -31.16 0.54 19.69
CA ARG A 151 -31.25 -0.65 20.55
C ARG A 151 -30.33 -1.78 20.10
N SER A 152 -29.90 -1.78 18.83
CA SER A 152 -29.15 -2.89 18.25
C SER A 152 -28.17 -2.46 17.16
N ILE A 153 -27.23 -3.35 16.85
CA ILE A 153 -26.33 -3.22 15.69
C ILE A 153 -27.13 -3.18 14.38
N THR A 154 -28.25 -3.90 14.31
CA THR A 154 -29.14 -3.90 13.14
C THR A 154 -29.75 -2.52 12.92
N GLU A 155 -30.18 -1.84 13.99
CA GLU A 155 -30.67 -0.46 13.92
C GLU A 155 -29.56 0.50 13.48
N LEU A 156 -28.32 0.33 13.96
CA LEU A 156 -27.17 1.10 13.46
C LEU A 156 -26.92 0.88 11.96
N ARG A 157 -27.00 -0.37 11.47
CA ARG A 157 -26.89 -0.65 10.03
C ARG A 157 -27.99 0.03 9.24
N ASN A 158 -29.23 0.03 9.74
CA ASN A 158 -30.35 0.69 9.09
C ASN A 158 -30.20 2.22 9.11
N PHE A 159 -29.74 2.79 10.23
CA PHE A 159 -29.38 4.20 10.33
C PHE A 159 -28.35 4.61 9.27
N LEU A 160 -27.27 3.85 9.11
CA LEU A 160 -26.23 4.10 8.10
C LEU A 160 -26.76 3.96 6.66
N LYS A 161 -27.63 2.97 6.39
CA LYS A 161 -28.29 2.82 5.10
C LYS A 161 -29.21 4.01 4.78
N ASN A 162 -29.96 4.49 5.77
CA ASN A 162 -30.84 5.64 5.62
C ASN A 162 -30.03 6.92 5.38
N LEU A 163 -28.91 7.11 6.09
CA LEU A 163 -27.97 8.21 5.82
C LEU A 163 -27.47 8.18 4.37
N LYS A 164 -27.06 7.00 3.87
CA LYS A 164 -26.62 6.85 2.47
C LYS A 164 -27.72 7.13 1.45
N LYS A 165 -28.96 6.67 1.72
CA LYS A 165 -30.11 6.93 0.86
C LYS A 165 -30.42 8.43 0.81
N GLU A 166 -30.39 9.09 1.97
CA GLU A 166 -30.64 10.52 2.08
C GLU A 166 -29.55 11.34 1.38
N TYR A 167 -28.30 10.91 1.51
CA TYR A 167 -27.18 11.48 0.77
C TYR A 167 -27.40 11.45 -0.74
N ARG A 168 -27.73 10.27 -1.28
CA ARG A 168 -28.01 10.12 -2.72
C ARG A 168 -29.21 10.96 -3.16
N ARG A 169 -30.30 10.95 -2.40
CA ARG A 169 -31.51 11.73 -2.71
C ARG A 169 -31.22 13.23 -2.81
N ARG A 170 -30.35 13.76 -1.95
CA ARG A 170 -30.04 15.20 -1.92
C ARG A 170 -28.98 15.59 -2.94
N ILE A 171 -27.95 14.78 -3.14
CA ILE A 171 -26.78 15.16 -3.97
C ILE A 171 -26.87 14.66 -5.41
N GLU A 172 -27.42 13.46 -5.68
CA GLU A 172 -27.57 12.96 -7.06
C GLU A 172 -28.66 13.73 -7.83
N SER A 173 -29.59 14.41 -7.14
CA SER A 173 -30.65 15.23 -7.75
C SER A 173 -30.13 16.55 -8.33
N ASP A 174 -29.00 17.07 -7.85
CA ASP A 174 -28.45 18.38 -8.25
C ASP A 174 -27.35 18.29 -9.33
N GLY A 175 -27.11 17.10 -9.91
CA GLY A 175 -26.10 16.90 -10.97
C GLY A 175 -24.64 17.16 -10.52
N GLY A 176 -24.42 17.39 -9.24
CA GLY A 176 -23.13 17.76 -8.68
C GLY A 176 -22.21 16.55 -8.51
N SER A 177 -21.08 16.56 -9.20
CA SER A 177 -19.90 15.74 -8.88
C SER A 177 -19.20 16.26 -7.61
N GLY A 178 -19.95 16.38 -6.51
CA GLY A 178 -19.46 16.84 -5.22
C GLY A 178 -18.58 15.80 -4.51
N PRO A 179 -17.81 16.20 -3.48
CA PRO A 179 -16.97 15.28 -2.71
C PRO A 179 -17.80 14.15 -2.07
N GLN A 180 -17.40 12.89 -2.25
CA GLN A 180 -18.09 11.70 -1.69
C GLN A 180 -17.80 11.50 -0.19
N THR A 181 -17.86 12.58 0.59
CA THR A 181 -17.45 12.62 2.00
C THR A 181 -18.34 11.74 2.87
N ILE A 182 -19.65 11.92 2.75
CA ILE A 182 -20.64 11.17 3.54
C ILE A 182 -20.65 9.70 3.11
N ASP A 183 -20.46 9.39 1.82
CA ASP A 183 -20.34 7.98 1.38
C ASP A 183 -19.12 7.31 2.00
N THR A 184 -18.00 8.03 2.11
CA THR A 184 -16.79 7.55 2.79
C THR A 184 -17.04 7.29 4.28
N LEU A 185 -17.74 8.20 4.97
CA LEU A 185 -18.14 8.03 6.37
C LEU A 185 -19.03 6.79 6.55
N VAL A 186 -20.06 6.63 5.71
CA VAL A 186 -20.96 5.48 5.78
C VAL A 186 -20.19 4.20 5.49
N LYS A 187 -19.34 4.17 4.46
CA LYS A 187 -18.51 3.02 4.11
C LYS A 187 -17.63 2.59 5.28
N PHE A 188 -16.97 3.54 5.95
CA PHE A 188 -16.15 3.26 7.14
C PHE A 188 -16.95 2.55 8.24
N TRP A 189 -18.13 3.06 8.60
CA TRP A 189 -18.95 2.45 9.67
C TRP A 189 -19.63 1.14 9.25
N MET A 190 -19.99 1.01 7.98
CA MET A 190 -20.47 -0.27 7.44
C MET A 190 -19.37 -1.34 7.49
N ASP A 191 -18.12 -0.97 7.17
CA ASP A 191 -16.96 -1.85 7.31
C ASP A 191 -16.70 -2.17 8.80
N TRP A 192 -16.80 -1.19 9.70
CA TRP A 192 -16.70 -1.41 11.14
C TRP A 192 -17.68 -2.46 11.62
N VAL A 193 -18.97 -2.29 11.31
CA VAL A 193 -20.03 -3.23 11.70
C VAL A 193 -19.89 -4.61 11.02
N LYS A 194 -19.25 -4.68 9.85
CA LYS A 194 -18.95 -5.98 9.23
C LYS A 194 -17.77 -6.70 9.89
N LYS A 195 -16.78 -5.94 10.38
CA LYS A 195 -15.46 -6.46 10.79
C LYS A 195 -15.27 -6.57 12.31
N TYR A 196 -16.09 -5.90 13.13
CA TYR A 196 -15.88 -5.73 14.59
C TYR A 196 -15.71 -7.00 15.44
N ASN A 197 -16.15 -8.16 14.95
CA ASN A 197 -16.09 -9.43 15.68
C ASN A 197 -15.14 -10.45 15.03
N SER A 198 -14.28 -10.00 14.11
CA SER A 198 -13.32 -10.84 13.40
C SER A 198 -11.91 -10.58 13.93
N ASP A 199 -11.19 -11.66 14.22
CA ASP A 199 -9.77 -11.66 14.64
C ASP A 199 -8.81 -11.24 13.52
N LYS A 200 -9.30 -11.22 12.28
CA LYS A 200 -8.56 -10.73 11.10
C LYS A 200 -8.35 -9.21 11.08
N TYR A 201 -8.94 -8.48 12.01
CA TYR A 201 -8.90 -7.03 12.04
C TYR A 201 -8.51 -6.51 13.42
N TYR A 202 -7.65 -5.48 13.39
CA TYR A 202 -7.24 -4.70 14.54
C TYR A 202 -7.89 -3.32 14.47
N PHE A 203 -8.37 -2.82 15.60
CA PHE A 203 -9.04 -1.52 15.69
C PHE A 203 -8.25 -0.63 16.63
N CYS A 204 -7.96 0.60 16.22
CA CYS A 204 -7.14 1.51 17.01
C CYS A 204 -7.45 2.98 16.78
N TYR A 205 -7.00 3.82 17.71
CA TYR A 205 -6.66 5.20 17.39
C TYR A 205 -5.20 5.26 16.94
N ASN A 206 -4.93 5.98 15.85
CA ASN A 206 -3.57 6.30 15.42
C ASN A 206 -3.32 7.79 15.65
N LEU A 207 -2.40 8.12 16.57
CA LEU A 207 -1.97 9.50 16.81
C LEU A 207 -0.60 9.74 16.17
N SER A 208 -0.55 10.61 15.17
CA SER A 208 0.68 10.94 14.44
C SER A 208 1.04 12.43 14.56
N LYS A 209 2.34 12.71 14.50
CA LYS A 209 2.88 14.07 14.58
C LYS A 209 2.98 14.67 13.18
N GLY A 210 2.27 15.77 12.95
CA GLY A 210 2.46 16.63 11.78
C GLY A 210 3.47 17.74 12.04
N ILE A 211 3.77 18.52 10.99
CA ILE A 211 4.68 19.67 11.08
C ILE A 211 4.13 20.73 12.06
N ASN A 212 2.85 21.09 11.93
CA ASN A 212 2.22 22.16 12.73
C ASN A 212 1.09 21.68 13.67
N ARG A 213 0.67 20.42 13.57
CA ARG A 213 -0.42 19.87 14.39
C ARG A 213 -0.34 18.36 14.51
N ASN A 214 -0.90 17.82 15.58
CA ASN A 214 -1.12 16.40 15.73
C ASN A 214 -2.34 15.94 14.91
N TYR A 215 -2.26 14.76 14.33
CA TYR A 215 -3.32 14.12 13.57
C TYR A 215 -3.78 12.87 14.31
N ILE A 216 -5.10 12.69 14.41
CA ILE A 216 -5.71 11.47 14.93
C ILE A 216 -6.61 10.85 13.87
N SER A 217 -6.55 9.53 13.76
CA SER A 217 -7.49 8.71 13.02
C SER A 217 -8.02 7.58 13.89
N LEU A 218 -9.27 7.20 13.63
CA LEU A 218 -9.84 5.92 14.04
C LEU A 218 -9.64 4.94 12.87
N GLU A 219 -9.00 3.80 13.11
CA GLU A 219 -8.55 2.90 12.05
C GLU A 219 -9.10 1.49 12.23
N ILE A 220 -9.43 0.88 11.09
CA ILE A 220 -9.67 -0.56 10.93
C ILE A 220 -8.48 -1.08 10.15
N VAL A 221 -7.63 -1.87 10.77
CA VAL A 221 -6.41 -2.42 10.19
C VAL A 221 -6.65 -3.89 9.87
N ALA A 222 -6.55 -4.26 8.60
CA ALA A 222 -6.61 -5.66 8.19
C ALA A 222 -5.28 -6.35 8.49
N LEU A 223 -5.35 -7.51 9.14
CA LEU A 223 -4.19 -8.35 9.47
C LEU A 223 -4.08 -9.56 8.55
N ASP A 224 -5.20 -9.96 7.93
CA ASP A 224 -5.26 -11.13 7.07
C ASP A 224 -5.46 -10.73 5.60
N PRO A 225 -4.45 -10.89 4.72
CA PRO A 225 -4.57 -10.55 3.31
C PRO A 225 -5.55 -11.49 2.57
N ARG A 226 -5.87 -12.67 3.15
CA ARG A 226 -6.68 -13.71 2.51
C ARG A 226 -8.10 -13.27 2.18
N ASP A 227 -8.63 -12.29 2.91
CA ASP A 227 -9.95 -11.71 2.62
C ASP A 227 -10.01 -11.06 1.23
N VAL A 228 -8.87 -10.60 0.71
CA VAL A 228 -8.74 -10.06 -0.65
C VAL A 228 -8.24 -11.14 -1.60
N THR A 229 -7.11 -11.79 -1.28
CA THR A 229 -6.39 -12.66 -2.21
C THR A 229 -7.16 -13.92 -2.59
N LEU A 230 -7.90 -14.54 -1.66
CA LEU A 230 -8.67 -15.75 -1.95
C LEU A 230 -9.72 -15.50 -3.04
N SER A 231 -10.36 -14.33 -3.01
CA SER A 231 -11.35 -13.98 -4.04
C SER A 231 -10.76 -13.83 -5.45
N LEU A 232 -9.45 -13.53 -5.57
CA LEU A 232 -8.75 -13.54 -6.86
C LEU A 232 -8.34 -14.94 -7.25
N PHE A 233 -7.72 -15.66 -6.31
CA PHE A 233 -7.10 -16.94 -6.61
C PHE A 233 -8.09 -18.08 -6.75
N LEU A 234 -9.21 -18.08 -6.05
CA LEU A 234 -10.21 -19.13 -6.18
C LEU A 234 -11.09 -18.93 -7.42
N ASN A 235 -11.31 -17.68 -7.82
CA ASN A 235 -12.21 -17.36 -8.93
C ASN A 235 -11.50 -17.15 -10.27
N SER A 236 -10.16 -17.27 -10.34
CA SER A 236 -9.42 -17.15 -11.60
C SER A 236 -9.22 -18.50 -12.30
N TYR A 237 -9.18 -18.51 -13.64
CA TYR A 237 -8.84 -19.73 -14.39
C TYR A 237 -7.50 -20.32 -13.91
N MET A 238 -6.49 -19.45 -13.82
CA MET A 238 -5.14 -19.78 -13.35
C MET A 238 -4.48 -18.51 -12.80
N SER A 239 -3.59 -18.66 -11.81
CA SER A 239 -2.71 -17.59 -11.39
C SER A 239 -1.23 -18.00 -11.51
N LEU A 240 -0.42 -17.13 -12.09
CA LEU A 240 1.03 -17.22 -12.14
C LEU A 240 1.60 -16.08 -11.28
N ASN A 241 2.21 -16.44 -10.16
CA ASN A 241 2.78 -15.49 -9.21
C ASN A 241 4.31 -15.54 -9.35
N LEU A 242 4.93 -14.41 -9.70
CA LEU A 242 6.35 -14.29 -9.99
C LEU A 242 6.99 -13.34 -8.99
N SER A 243 8.13 -13.72 -8.41
CA SER A 243 8.99 -12.78 -7.69
C SER A 243 10.41 -13.36 -7.54
N GLY A 244 11.40 -12.47 -7.54
CA GLY A 244 12.80 -12.83 -7.28
C GLY A 244 13.17 -12.95 -5.80
N THR A 245 12.30 -12.50 -4.88
CA THR A 245 12.65 -12.30 -3.46
C THR A 245 11.77 -13.06 -2.47
N VAL A 246 10.77 -13.80 -2.95
CA VAL A 246 9.76 -14.42 -2.10
C VAL A 246 10.08 -15.86 -1.72
N ASN A 247 9.84 -16.23 -0.46
CA ASN A 247 9.79 -17.64 -0.07
C ASN A 247 8.42 -18.22 -0.47
N ALA A 248 8.41 -19.18 -1.40
CA ALA A 248 7.17 -19.73 -1.96
C ALA A 248 6.26 -20.37 -0.91
N LYS A 249 6.80 -21.03 0.12
CA LYS A 249 5.98 -21.66 1.19
C LYS A 249 5.27 -20.61 2.02
N VAL A 250 6.01 -19.60 2.48
CA VAL A 250 5.47 -18.49 3.30
C VAL A 250 4.42 -17.72 2.50
N PHE A 251 4.74 -17.36 1.26
CA PHE A 251 3.82 -16.66 0.37
C PHE A 251 2.51 -17.41 0.17
N THR A 252 2.59 -18.72 -0.08
CA THR A 252 1.41 -19.54 -0.31
C THR A 252 0.49 -19.57 0.92
N PHE A 253 1.06 -19.69 2.12
CA PHE A 253 0.30 -19.72 3.36
C PHE A 253 -0.33 -18.36 3.68
N LEU A 254 0.44 -17.27 3.57
CA LEU A 254 -0.05 -15.92 3.83
C LEU A 254 -1.18 -15.54 2.87
N THR A 255 -1.05 -15.87 1.59
CA THR A 255 -2.02 -15.47 0.57
C THR A 255 -3.20 -16.44 0.42
N GLY A 256 -3.16 -17.60 1.10
CA GLY A 256 -4.19 -18.62 0.98
C GLY A 256 -4.21 -19.34 -0.37
N LEU A 257 -3.13 -19.27 -1.15
CA LEU A 257 -3.01 -20.03 -2.42
C LEU A 257 -3.12 -21.54 -2.19
N ASN A 258 -2.70 -22.03 -1.01
CA ASN A 258 -2.86 -23.43 -0.60
C ASN A 258 -4.32 -23.84 -0.39
N CYS A 259 -5.25 -22.89 -0.27
CA CYS A 259 -6.68 -23.18 -0.12
C CYS A 259 -7.38 -23.48 -1.46
N ARG A 260 -6.71 -23.25 -2.60
CA ARG A 260 -7.28 -23.52 -3.92
C ARG A 260 -7.37 -25.03 -4.15
N LYS A 261 -8.55 -25.52 -4.55
CA LYS A 261 -8.73 -26.92 -4.96
C LYS A 261 -7.91 -27.17 -6.23
N GLY A 262 -6.98 -28.14 -6.18
CA GLY A 262 -6.11 -28.52 -7.28
C GLY A 262 -4.63 -28.49 -6.92
N ASN A 263 -3.78 -28.86 -7.89
CA ASN A 263 -2.34 -28.93 -7.69
C ASN A 263 -1.71 -27.54 -7.82
N PHE A 264 -1.06 -27.08 -6.76
CA PHE A 264 -0.14 -25.94 -6.79
C PHE A 264 1.27 -26.42 -7.16
N LEU A 265 1.96 -25.66 -8.02
CA LEU A 265 3.35 -25.93 -8.40
C LEU A 265 4.22 -24.74 -8.02
N SER A 266 5.15 -24.96 -7.10
CA SER A 266 6.23 -24.01 -6.82
C SER A 266 7.46 -24.36 -7.65
N LEU A 267 8.00 -23.37 -8.35
CA LEU A 267 9.24 -23.49 -9.10
C LEU A 267 10.24 -22.46 -8.57
N ASN A 268 11.37 -22.94 -8.06
CA ASN A 268 12.49 -22.09 -7.69
C ASN A 268 13.52 -22.12 -8.81
N ALA A 269 13.63 -21.01 -9.55
CA ALA A 269 14.66 -20.86 -10.57
C ALA A 269 16.04 -20.66 -9.89
N LYS A 270 17.10 -21.22 -10.48
CA LYS A 270 18.46 -20.92 -10.05
C LYS A 270 18.77 -19.45 -10.34
N SER A 271 19.62 -18.84 -9.51
CA SER A 271 20.11 -17.49 -9.76
C SER A 271 20.72 -17.41 -11.17
N PRO A 272 20.31 -16.42 -11.99
CA PRO A 272 20.91 -16.22 -13.31
C PRO A 272 22.32 -15.63 -13.21
N PHE A 273 22.73 -15.18 -12.03
CA PHE A 273 24.02 -14.54 -11.80
C PHE A 273 25.09 -15.57 -11.44
N LYS A 274 26.28 -15.44 -12.07
CA LYS A 274 27.44 -16.28 -11.74
C LYS A 274 27.90 -15.96 -10.32
N LYS A 275 28.15 -16.98 -9.49
CA LYS A 275 28.61 -16.82 -8.09
C LYS A 275 29.83 -15.88 -7.96
N LYS A 276 30.75 -15.93 -8.92
CA LYS A 276 31.95 -15.07 -8.95
C LYS A 276 31.65 -13.56 -9.04
N ASN A 277 30.44 -13.17 -9.44
CA ASN A 277 30.01 -11.78 -9.50
C ASN A 277 29.33 -11.31 -8.20
N ILE A 278 29.24 -12.17 -7.17
CA ILE A 278 28.57 -11.90 -5.91
C ILE A 278 29.59 -12.03 -4.79
N LEU A 279 29.83 -10.93 -4.07
CA LEU A 279 30.63 -10.90 -2.85
C LEU A 279 29.75 -10.45 -1.69
N ALA A 280 29.57 -11.30 -0.69
CA ALA A 280 28.84 -10.98 0.54
C ALA A 280 29.83 -10.86 1.70
N LEU A 281 29.90 -9.68 2.29
CA LEU A 281 30.75 -9.38 3.44
C LEU A 281 29.87 -8.96 4.62
N ILE A 282 30.13 -9.53 5.79
CA ILE A 282 29.49 -9.16 7.05
C ILE A 282 30.58 -8.63 7.97
N THR A 283 30.32 -7.49 8.61
CA THR A 283 31.25 -6.87 9.56
C THR A 283 30.63 -6.81 10.93
N GLU A 284 31.41 -7.17 11.94
CA GLU A 284 30.99 -7.09 13.34
C GLU A 284 31.32 -5.72 13.96
N GLY A 285 30.71 -5.44 15.13
CA GLY A 285 31.00 -4.23 15.90
C GLY A 285 30.24 -2.97 15.47
N VAL A 286 29.28 -3.10 14.54
CA VAL A 286 28.33 -2.04 14.16
C VAL A 286 26.89 -2.49 14.41
N ASP A 287 26.03 -1.56 14.79
CA ASP A 287 24.65 -1.86 15.19
C ASP A 287 23.72 -0.67 14.92
N THR A 288 22.47 -0.95 14.53
CA THR A 288 21.40 0.05 14.33
C THR A 288 20.13 -0.25 15.14
N ARG A 289 20.18 -1.21 16.07
CA ARG A 289 19.13 -1.45 17.08
C ARG A 289 18.87 -0.19 17.88
N LYS A 290 17.59 0.03 18.27
CA LYS A 290 17.11 1.28 18.88
C LYS A 290 17.96 1.74 20.07
N THR A 291 18.39 0.82 20.92
CA THR A 291 19.23 1.07 22.10
C THR A 291 20.64 1.58 21.77
N ASN A 292 21.15 1.25 20.58
CA ASN A 292 22.52 1.52 20.16
C ASN A 292 22.61 2.65 19.12
N ARG A 293 21.52 3.38 18.87
CA ARG A 293 21.46 4.55 17.95
C ARG A 293 22.06 5.80 18.59
N ILE A 294 23.34 5.72 18.94
CA ILE A 294 24.12 6.80 19.56
C ILE A 294 25.23 7.29 18.61
N SER A 295 25.72 8.51 18.83
CA SER A 295 26.74 9.15 17.98
C SER A 295 27.99 8.28 17.77
N SER A 296 28.49 7.63 18.82
CA SER A 296 29.68 6.77 18.74
C SER A 296 29.48 5.56 17.80
N MET A 297 28.27 4.99 17.79
CA MET A 297 27.91 3.88 16.90
C MET A 297 27.79 4.34 15.45
N TYR A 298 27.14 5.49 15.21
CA TYR A 298 27.07 6.06 13.86
C TYR A 298 28.45 6.37 13.29
N LYS A 299 29.37 6.90 14.09
CA LYS A 299 30.76 7.11 13.66
C LYS A 299 31.46 5.80 13.28
N LYS A 300 31.22 4.69 14.00
CA LYS A 300 31.72 3.36 13.61
C LYS A 300 31.14 2.92 12.26
N VAL A 301 29.83 3.06 12.07
CA VAL A 301 29.16 2.75 10.79
C VAL A 301 29.75 3.58 9.65
N ILE A 302 29.94 4.89 9.84
CA ILE A 302 30.52 5.80 8.83
C ILE A 302 31.93 5.35 8.43
N ARG A 303 32.77 4.89 9.38
CA ARG A 303 34.10 4.34 9.05
C ARG A 303 34.01 3.11 8.15
N ARG A 304 33.11 2.18 8.44
CA ARG A 304 32.89 0.98 7.60
C ARG A 304 32.35 1.34 6.22
N VAL A 305 31.43 2.30 6.15
CA VAL A 305 30.93 2.81 4.86
C VAL A 305 32.06 3.43 4.04
N LYS A 306 32.94 4.22 4.69
CA LYS A 306 34.11 4.82 4.03
C LYS A 306 34.99 3.76 3.37
N GLU A 307 35.35 2.71 4.11
CA GLU A 307 36.16 1.59 3.61
C GLU A 307 35.57 0.99 2.33
N VAL A 308 34.25 0.74 2.31
CA VAL A 308 33.55 0.18 1.13
C VAL A 308 33.55 1.16 -0.04
N VAL A 309 33.25 2.43 0.21
CA VAL A 309 33.10 3.45 -0.83
C VAL A 309 34.43 3.77 -1.51
N GLU A 310 35.53 3.86 -0.74
CA GLU A 310 36.87 4.13 -1.28
C GLU A 310 37.42 2.97 -2.12
N ASN A 311 37.08 1.74 -1.77
CA ASN A 311 37.55 0.53 -2.46
C ASN A 311 36.62 0.04 -3.58
N THR A 312 35.50 0.73 -3.83
CA THR A 312 34.57 0.37 -4.91
C THR A 312 34.74 1.34 -6.08
N PRO A 313 35.24 0.92 -7.25
CA PRO A 313 35.45 1.83 -8.40
C PRO A 313 34.15 2.23 -9.12
N ALA A 314 33.02 1.63 -8.75
CA ALA A 314 31.71 1.85 -9.37
C ALA A 314 30.77 2.66 -8.46
N ASN A 315 29.51 2.79 -8.90
CA ASN A 315 28.45 3.35 -8.08
C ASN A 315 28.19 2.49 -6.82
N VAL A 316 27.88 3.15 -5.70
CA VAL A 316 27.58 2.49 -4.42
C VAL A 316 26.17 2.86 -3.97
N GLY A 317 25.40 1.87 -3.52
CA GLY A 317 24.11 2.08 -2.84
C GLY A 317 24.24 1.86 -1.34
N ILE A 318 23.74 2.79 -0.53
CA ILE A 318 23.67 2.71 0.93
C ILE A 318 22.19 2.70 1.32
N PHE A 319 21.70 1.54 1.76
CA PHE A 319 20.30 1.36 2.14
C PHE A 319 20.16 1.27 3.66
N CYS A 320 19.56 2.30 4.26
CA CYS A 320 19.30 2.38 5.69
C CYS A 320 18.01 1.66 6.06
N THR A 321 17.88 1.20 7.31
CA THR A 321 16.66 0.53 7.80
C THR A 321 15.50 1.48 8.09
N SER A 322 15.76 2.79 8.20
CA SER A 322 14.73 3.83 8.37
C SER A 322 15.29 5.21 8.11
N TYR A 323 14.41 6.19 7.82
CA TYR A 323 14.79 7.61 7.77
C TYR A 323 15.45 8.09 9.07
N LYS A 324 15.06 7.56 10.24
CA LYS A 324 15.69 7.90 11.53
C LYS A 324 17.18 7.52 11.57
N VAL A 325 17.53 6.35 11.04
CA VAL A 325 18.92 5.89 10.97
C VAL A 325 19.70 6.72 9.95
N MET A 326 19.10 7.03 8.80
CA MET A 326 19.70 7.91 7.80
C MET A 326 19.98 9.31 8.37
N THR A 327 19.01 9.93 9.04
CA THR A 327 19.20 11.22 9.71
C THR A 327 20.32 11.15 10.75
N GLY A 328 20.35 10.10 11.57
CA GLY A 328 21.43 9.90 12.54
C GLY A 328 22.81 9.81 11.89
N LEU A 329 22.95 9.15 10.74
CA LEU A 329 24.22 9.14 9.98
C LEU A 329 24.59 10.52 9.42
N ARG A 330 23.60 11.29 8.94
CA ARG A 330 23.79 12.65 8.42
C ARG A 330 24.27 13.61 9.51
N GLU A 331 23.60 13.60 10.66
CA GLU A 331 23.97 14.38 11.85
C GLU A 331 25.38 14.03 12.37
N ASN A 332 25.89 12.82 12.06
CA ASN A 332 27.21 12.36 12.44
C ASN A 332 28.27 12.49 11.32
N GLY A 333 27.95 13.20 10.23
CA GLY A 333 28.93 13.61 9.22
C GLY A 333 29.17 12.60 8.09
N ILE A 334 28.18 11.78 7.72
CA ILE A 334 28.32 10.87 6.57
C ILE A 334 28.46 11.63 5.24
N GLU A 335 27.72 12.72 5.01
CA GLU A 335 27.77 13.45 3.73
C GLU A 335 29.14 14.09 3.47
N PRO A 336 29.73 14.87 4.40
CA PRO A 336 31.07 15.41 4.21
C PRO A 336 32.14 14.31 4.04
N MET A 337 31.93 13.13 4.64
CA MET A 337 32.84 11.99 4.46
C MET A 337 32.74 11.45 3.03
N LEU A 338 31.53 11.26 2.51
CA LEU A 338 31.32 10.75 1.16
C LEU A 338 31.82 11.73 0.09
N GLU A 339 31.62 13.04 0.28
CA GLU A 339 32.13 14.07 -0.63
C GLU A 339 33.67 14.02 -0.76
N LYS A 340 34.38 13.74 0.34
CA LYS A 340 35.84 13.58 0.34
C LYS A 340 36.34 12.39 -0.50
N THR A 341 35.48 11.40 -0.78
CA THR A 341 35.85 10.26 -1.65
C THR A 341 35.91 10.66 -3.14
N GLY A 342 35.38 11.85 -3.49
CA GLY A 342 35.27 12.32 -4.86
C GLY A 342 34.09 11.72 -5.64
N LYS A 343 33.23 10.94 -4.98
CA LYS A 343 31.98 10.43 -5.58
C LYS A 343 30.84 11.43 -5.36
N LYS A 344 29.98 11.57 -6.37
CA LYS A 344 28.78 12.41 -6.27
C LYS A 344 27.73 11.77 -5.36
N VAL A 345 27.25 12.51 -4.37
CA VAL A 345 26.28 11.99 -3.38
C VAL A 345 24.85 12.32 -3.79
N PHE A 346 23.97 11.33 -3.72
CA PHE A 346 22.53 11.43 -3.95
C PHE A 346 21.81 10.90 -2.72
N VAL A 347 20.96 11.72 -2.10
CA VAL A 347 20.25 11.35 -0.86
C VAL A 347 18.75 11.44 -1.09
N GLU A 348 18.07 10.33 -0.85
CA GLU A 348 16.61 10.24 -0.85
C GLU A 348 16.03 11.08 0.30
N LYS A 349 14.94 11.81 0.04
CA LYS A 349 14.20 12.54 1.09
C LYS A 349 12.79 11.99 1.20
N GLN A 350 12.30 11.91 2.43
CA GLN A 350 10.97 11.36 2.75
C GLN A 350 9.82 12.08 2.01
N ASN A 351 9.99 13.37 1.71
CA ASN A 351 8.97 14.19 1.05
C ASN A 351 9.17 14.33 -0.46
N ASN A 352 10.16 13.64 -1.05
CA ASN A 352 10.33 13.68 -2.50
C ASN A 352 9.10 13.08 -3.19
N SER A 353 8.68 13.73 -4.26
CA SER A 353 7.75 13.17 -5.24
C SER A 353 8.42 12.05 -6.04
N ALA A 354 7.61 11.17 -6.63
CA ALA A 354 8.11 10.09 -7.50
C ALA A 354 8.95 10.66 -8.66
N SER A 355 8.51 11.78 -9.25
CA SER A 355 9.23 12.46 -10.34
C SER A 355 10.61 12.96 -9.90
N GLU A 356 10.76 13.45 -8.66
CA GLU A 356 12.05 13.89 -8.13
C GLU A 356 12.99 12.71 -7.88
N ASN A 357 12.47 11.59 -7.37
CA ASN A 357 13.23 10.36 -7.20
C ASN A 357 13.69 9.78 -8.54
N ASP A 358 12.83 9.75 -9.55
CA ASP A 358 13.18 9.31 -10.90
C ASP A 358 14.31 10.14 -11.50
N LYS A 359 14.21 11.47 -11.42
CA LYS A 359 15.27 12.39 -11.88
C LYS A 359 16.57 12.19 -11.10
N MET A 360 16.51 11.91 -9.80
CA MET A 360 17.68 11.61 -8.98
C MET A 360 18.34 10.30 -9.43
N LEU A 361 17.57 9.24 -9.62
CA LEU A 361 18.05 7.93 -10.06
C LEU A 361 18.65 7.99 -11.47
N GLU A 362 18.05 8.75 -12.39
CA GLU A 362 18.64 8.99 -13.70
C GLU A 362 20.00 9.67 -13.59
N ARG A 363 20.12 10.72 -12.78
CA ARG A 363 21.41 11.41 -12.57
C ARG A 363 22.44 10.46 -11.98
N PHE A 364 22.07 9.65 -10.98
CA PHE A 364 22.94 8.63 -10.39
C PHE A 364 23.44 7.60 -11.42
N LYS A 365 22.56 7.09 -12.29
CA LYS A 365 22.91 6.16 -13.38
C LYS A 365 23.79 6.81 -14.45
N ARG A 366 23.69 8.12 -14.67
CA ARG A 366 24.56 8.83 -15.63
C ARG A 366 25.99 8.96 -15.10
N VAL A 367 26.19 9.12 -13.79
CA VAL A 367 27.54 9.25 -13.19
C VAL A 367 28.40 8.01 -13.46
N SER A 368 27.81 6.82 -13.56
CA SER A 368 28.56 5.60 -13.90
C SER A 368 29.05 5.52 -15.35
N ARG A 369 28.63 6.43 -16.25
CA ARG A 369 28.98 6.41 -17.69
C ARG A 369 30.04 7.44 -18.09
N VAL A 370 30.37 8.37 -17.19
CA VAL A 370 31.36 9.44 -17.40
C VAL A 370 32.69 8.97 -16.79
N PRO A 371 33.87 9.45 -17.24
CA PRO A 371 35.14 9.31 -16.53
C PRO A 371 35.11 10.00 -15.16
N SER A 372 34.31 9.46 -14.24
CA SER A 372 34.14 9.91 -12.87
C SER A 372 34.35 8.71 -11.95
N LYS A 373 34.65 8.96 -10.67
CA LYS A 373 34.76 7.88 -9.67
C LYS A 373 33.42 7.22 -9.34
N GLY A 374 32.32 7.53 -10.06
CA GLY A 374 30.97 7.05 -9.78
C GLY A 374 30.21 7.91 -8.77
N GLY A 375 29.01 7.46 -8.42
CA GLY A 375 28.12 8.12 -7.45
C GLY A 375 27.80 7.24 -6.25
N VAL A 376 27.32 7.86 -5.17
CA VAL A 376 26.77 7.19 -4.00
C VAL A 376 25.29 7.55 -3.88
N LEU A 377 24.42 6.54 -3.83
CA LEU A 377 22.99 6.70 -3.56
C LEU A 377 22.71 6.26 -2.13
N MET A 378 22.16 7.15 -1.32
CA MET A 378 21.71 6.86 0.03
C MET A 378 20.18 6.91 0.09
N GLY A 379 19.57 5.80 0.50
CA GLY A 379 18.12 5.65 0.58
C GLY A 379 17.70 4.76 1.75
N VAL A 380 16.40 4.50 1.87
CA VAL A 380 15.83 3.65 2.93
C VAL A 380 15.29 2.36 2.31
N SER A 381 15.54 1.21 2.95
CA SER A 381 14.94 -0.06 2.55
C SER A 381 13.43 0.02 2.77
N GLY A 382 12.64 -0.14 1.70
CA GLY A 382 11.19 0.12 1.71
C GLY A 382 10.82 1.59 1.47
N GLY A 383 11.77 2.44 1.10
CA GLY A 383 11.55 3.81 0.61
C GLY A 383 10.96 3.87 -0.81
N ARG A 384 10.78 5.09 -1.34
CA ARG A 384 10.09 5.35 -2.61
C ARG A 384 10.99 5.37 -3.84
#